data_AF-A0A9N8EHH2-F1
#
_entry.id   AF-A0A9N8EHH2-F1
#
_cell.length_a   1.000
_cell.length_b   1.000
_cell.length_c   1.000
_cell.angle_alpha   90.00
_cell.angle_beta   90.00
_cell.angle_gamma   90.00
#
_symmetry.space_group_name_H-M   'P 1'
#
loop_
_entity.id
_entity.type
_entity.pdbx_description
1 polymer ?
#
loop_
_entity_poly.entity_id
_entity_poly.type
_entity_poly.pdbx_seq_one_letter_code
_entity_poly.pdbx_strand_id
1 'polypeptide(L)'
;MSTTPSFQVGATVRLPRPEVPKSTGRATIATLQGDDQTACVIWESLAPEPISFNASTCTVGKPKRRLKRPFLVAPVMDGKDTDETETTVELSELQALLDFELTTEKHSDDVAVWKERGDQLLRLGDASAACSYYEAALRLSSILQVGSAIVMKAGGHAKIADVDCLDDDDDEEGIEISLADGQDLKISEADIYLCILYNDDEEHLQERILLNLTRCMLQLAELAKHMTSRPLYFKSAVLASTLALTIANHHKEEEEDNNNNNNLTSLEQTALLLRSQAQGGLAKFQHAIADTKRLLQYDPNHKQAKKQWQSLQGQQQKQKQVEKKLVKSMCQWVQTATDDDPKLLG
;
A
#
# COMPACT_ATOMS: atom_id res chain seq x y z
N MET A 1 -28.75 21.77 20.13
CA MET A 1 -27.81 21.65 21.26
C MET A 1 -26.84 20.53 20.91
N SER A 2 -25.57 20.84 20.66
CA SER A 2 -24.56 19.82 20.37
C SER A 2 -24.24 19.10 21.67
N THR A 3 -24.59 17.83 21.78
CA THR A 3 -24.15 16.99 22.90
C THR A 3 -22.65 16.78 22.77
N THR A 4 -21.86 17.33 23.70
CA THR A 4 -20.42 17.05 23.77
C THR A 4 -20.25 15.54 23.93
N PRO A 5 -19.47 14.85 23.07
CA PRO A 5 -19.25 13.42 23.21
C PRO A 5 -18.65 13.13 24.58
N SER A 6 -19.27 12.21 25.34
CA SER A 6 -18.75 11.77 26.63
C SER A 6 -17.68 10.71 26.42
N PHE A 7 -16.42 11.08 26.56
CA PHE A 7 -15.30 10.14 26.47
C PHE A 7 -15.16 9.31 27.75
N GLN A 8 -14.81 8.03 27.59
CA GLN A 8 -14.64 7.08 28.70
C GLN A 8 -13.28 6.38 28.59
N VAL A 9 -12.72 5.97 29.73
CA VAL A 9 -11.51 5.13 29.75
C VAL A 9 -11.79 3.83 29.00
N GLY A 10 -10.84 3.43 28.15
CA GLY A 10 -10.97 2.28 27.25
C GLY A 10 -11.64 2.60 25.91
N ALA A 11 -12.18 3.81 25.71
CA ALA A 11 -12.73 4.20 24.41
C ALA A 11 -11.60 4.46 23.40
N THR A 12 -11.78 3.97 22.18
CA THR A 12 -10.94 4.34 21.03
C THR A 12 -11.41 5.69 20.47
N VAL A 13 -10.45 6.59 20.28
CA VAL A 13 -10.65 7.93 19.74
C VAL A 13 -9.68 8.20 18.59
N ARG A 14 -9.93 9.24 17.81
CA ARG A 14 -9.05 9.71 16.75
C ARG A 14 -8.40 11.04 17.12
N LEU A 15 -7.12 11.18 16.80
CA LEU A 15 -6.28 12.30 17.24
C LEU A 15 -5.28 12.70 16.15
N PRO A 16 -4.94 13.99 16.00
CA PRO A 16 -3.79 14.41 15.20
C PRO A 16 -2.49 13.82 15.75
N ARG A 17 -1.66 13.25 14.88
CA ARG A 17 -0.34 12.74 15.30
C ARG A 17 0.66 13.90 15.41
N PRO A 18 1.45 13.97 16.50
CA PRO A 18 2.37 15.08 16.71
C PRO A 18 3.54 15.10 15.70
N GLU A 19 3.89 13.97 15.09
CA GLU A 19 5.07 13.86 14.22
C GLU A 19 4.84 14.37 12.79
N VAL A 20 3.59 14.29 12.29
CA VAL A 20 3.29 14.61 10.89
C VAL A 20 2.02 15.47 10.79
N PRO A 21 2.14 16.71 10.28
CA PRO A 21 0.99 17.60 10.09
C PRO A 21 -0.08 16.96 9.22
N LYS A 22 -1.35 17.11 9.61
CA LYS A 22 -2.54 16.58 8.92
C LYS A 22 -2.71 15.05 8.94
N SER A 23 -1.80 14.32 9.56
CA SER A 23 -2.03 12.91 9.82
C SER A 23 -2.81 12.75 11.12
N THR A 24 -3.75 11.81 11.12
CA THR A 24 -4.44 11.40 12.34
C THR A 24 -4.20 9.92 12.58
N GLY A 25 -4.45 9.47 13.79
CA GLY A 25 -4.42 8.07 14.13
C GLY A 25 -5.42 7.76 15.24
N ARG A 26 -5.67 6.47 15.43
CA ARG A 26 -6.47 5.97 16.54
C ARG A 26 -5.61 5.81 17.78
N ALA A 27 -6.22 6.06 18.93
CA ALA A 27 -5.62 5.85 20.24
C ALA A 27 -6.70 5.42 21.23
N THR A 28 -6.31 4.67 22.26
CA THR A 28 -7.20 4.26 23.34
C THR A 28 -7.00 5.15 24.55
N ILE A 29 -8.08 5.66 25.13
CA ILE A 29 -8.02 6.47 26.35
C ILE A 29 -7.62 5.58 27.52
N ALA A 30 -6.40 5.76 28.04
CA ALA A 30 -5.89 5.00 29.17
C ALA A 30 -6.36 5.59 30.51
N THR A 31 -6.32 6.92 30.66
CA THR A 31 -6.80 7.61 31.87
C THR A 31 -7.42 8.97 31.54
N LEU A 32 -8.38 9.40 32.36
CA LEU A 32 -8.99 10.73 32.31
C LEU A 32 -8.60 11.51 33.56
N GLN A 33 -8.04 12.71 33.39
CA GLN A 33 -7.66 13.58 34.49
C GLN A 33 -8.75 14.63 34.69
N GLY A 34 -9.57 14.44 35.74
CA GLY A 34 -10.80 15.20 35.95
C GLY A 34 -10.62 16.71 36.15
N ASP A 35 -9.50 17.12 36.72
CA ASP A 35 -9.24 18.53 37.07
C ASP A 35 -8.69 19.33 35.87
N ASP A 36 -7.92 18.68 34.99
CA ASP A 36 -7.14 19.36 33.95
C ASP A 36 -7.76 19.30 32.54
N GLN A 37 -8.93 18.64 32.38
CA GLN A 37 -9.56 18.40 31.07
C GLN A 37 -8.62 17.74 30.06
N THR A 38 -7.77 16.82 30.54
CA THR A 38 -6.80 16.07 29.75
C THR A 38 -7.07 14.56 29.81
N ALA A 39 -6.57 13.86 28.81
CA ALA A 39 -6.58 12.41 28.74
C ALA A 39 -5.18 11.88 28.43
N CYS A 40 -4.77 10.81 29.11
CA CYS A 40 -3.64 10.01 28.66
C CYS A 40 -4.16 8.97 27.66
N VAL A 41 -3.54 8.91 26.49
CA VAL A 41 -3.92 8.01 25.40
C VAL A 41 -2.74 7.12 25.01
N ILE A 42 -3.06 5.89 24.60
CA ILE A 42 -2.10 4.93 24.04
C ILE A 42 -2.35 4.85 22.55
N TRP A 43 -1.37 5.20 21.73
CA TRP A 43 -1.50 5.14 20.28
C TRP A 43 -1.62 3.70 19.78
N GLU A 44 -2.54 3.48 18.85
CA GLU A 44 -2.58 2.21 18.12
C GLU A 44 -1.38 2.08 17.16
N SER A 45 -1.05 0.82 16.85
CA SER A 45 -0.04 0.47 15.86
C SER A 45 -0.27 1.16 14.52
N LEU A 46 0.82 1.60 13.88
CA LEU A 46 0.79 2.09 12.51
C LEU A 46 0.56 0.98 11.48
N ALA A 47 0.71 -0.29 11.89
CA ALA A 47 0.47 -1.42 11.02
C ALA A 47 -1.02 -1.54 10.67
N PRO A 48 -1.39 -1.57 9.38
CA PRO A 48 -2.76 -1.88 8.99
C PRO A 48 -3.18 -3.25 9.51
N GLU A 49 -4.41 -3.35 10.04
CA GLU A 49 -4.96 -4.60 10.53
C GLU A 49 -6.03 -5.14 9.57
N PRO A 50 -5.99 -6.43 9.20
CA PRO A 50 -6.95 -6.97 8.24
C PRO A 50 -8.35 -6.99 8.84
N ILE A 51 -9.34 -6.61 8.03
CA ILE A 51 -10.74 -6.71 8.43
C ILE A 51 -11.16 -8.18 8.28
N SER A 52 -11.49 -8.81 9.41
CA SER A 52 -11.95 -10.20 9.42
C SER A 52 -13.29 -10.33 8.70
N PHE A 53 -13.32 -11.20 7.68
CA PHE A 53 -14.54 -11.62 7.02
C PHE A 53 -15.04 -12.91 7.68
N ASN A 54 -16.25 -12.87 8.23
CA ASN A 54 -16.91 -14.09 8.71
C ASN A 54 -17.36 -14.90 7.48
N ALA A 55 -16.60 -15.95 7.14
CA ALA A 55 -16.89 -16.84 6.01
C ALA A 55 -18.33 -17.41 6.03
N SER A 56 -18.95 -17.46 7.21
CA SER A 56 -20.28 -18.02 7.44
C SER A 56 -21.46 -17.15 6.99
N THR A 57 -21.25 -15.90 6.56
CA THR A 57 -22.34 -14.92 6.37
C THR A 57 -22.75 -14.67 4.91
N CYS A 58 -22.08 -15.26 3.91
CA CYS A 58 -22.54 -15.15 2.52
C CYS A 58 -23.77 -16.06 2.29
N THR A 59 -24.93 -15.50 2.57
CA THR A 59 -26.24 -16.12 2.38
C THR A 59 -26.66 -16.08 0.90
N VAL A 60 -27.15 -17.21 0.40
CA VAL A 60 -27.88 -17.40 -0.88
C VAL A 60 -27.03 -17.31 -2.15
N GLY A 61 -26.25 -18.36 -2.42
CA GLY A 61 -25.55 -18.58 -3.70
C GLY A 61 -24.40 -19.58 -3.56
N LYS A 62 -23.86 -20.09 -4.68
CA LYS A 62 -22.58 -20.81 -4.63
C LYS A 62 -21.51 -19.82 -4.14
N PRO A 63 -20.72 -20.15 -3.11
CA PRO A 63 -19.70 -19.24 -2.59
C PRO A 63 -18.70 -18.91 -3.70
N LYS A 64 -18.53 -17.61 -3.99
CA LYS A 64 -17.48 -17.16 -4.90
C LYS A 64 -16.13 -17.43 -4.22
N ARG A 65 -15.23 -18.18 -4.88
CA ARG A 65 -13.89 -18.46 -4.36
C ARG A 65 -13.12 -17.13 -4.32
N ARG A 66 -12.78 -16.68 -3.12
CA ARG A 66 -11.94 -15.50 -2.87
C ARG A 66 -10.56 -15.97 -2.44
N LEU A 67 -9.55 -15.14 -2.66
CA LEU A 67 -8.22 -15.41 -2.13
C LEU A 67 -8.28 -15.53 -0.59
N LYS A 68 -7.68 -16.59 -0.06
CA LYS A 68 -7.66 -16.99 1.35
C LYS A 68 -6.83 -16.03 2.20
N ARG A 69 -5.80 -15.40 1.62
CA ARG A 69 -4.85 -14.51 2.33
C ARG A 69 -5.51 -13.24 2.88
N PRO A 70 -5.03 -12.72 4.03
CA PRO A 70 -5.66 -11.59 4.71
C PRO A 70 -5.47 -10.25 3.98
N PHE A 71 -4.29 -10.03 3.41
CA PHE A 71 -3.93 -8.85 2.64
C PHE A 71 -3.41 -9.24 1.27
N LEU A 72 -3.75 -8.43 0.27
CA LEU A 72 -3.30 -8.60 -1.10
C LEU A 72 -2.04 -7.76 -1.39
N VAL A 73 -1.90 -6.60 -0.74
CA VAL A 73 -0.85 -5.62 -1.05
C VAL A 73 -0.18 -5.03 0.19
N ALA A 74 -0.94 -4.69 1.24
CA ALA A 74 -0.45 -4.13 2.49
C ALA A 74 0.49 -5.13 3.21
N PRO A 75 1.56 -4.64 3.86
CA PRO A 75 2.50 -5.52 4.52
C PRO A 75 1.86 -6.09 5.80
N VAL A 76 2.01 -7.40 5.99
CA VAL A 76 1.75 -8.03 7.29
C VAL A 76 2.97 -7.74 8.18
N MET A 77 2.72 -7.19 9.37
CA MET A 77 3.76 -6.79 10.30
C MET A 77 3.78 -7.76 11.48
N ASP A 78 4.97 -8.26 11.85
CA ASP A 78 5.14 -9.29 12.89
C ASP A 78 4.96 -8.78 14.33
N GLY A 79 4.26 -7.66 14.54
CA GLY A 79 4.02 -7.05 15.86
C GLY A 79 5.26 -6.52 16.59
N LYS A 80 6.49 -6.81 16.11
CA LYS A 80 7.76 -6.42 16.75
C LYS A 80 8.03 -4.91 16.80
N ASP A 81 7.32 -4.13 16.00
CA ASP A 81 7.46 -2.67 15.90
C ASP A 81 6.31 -1.93 16.65
N THR A 82 5.63 -2.59 17.60
CA THR A 82 4.56 -1.98 18.41
C THR A 82 5.14 -1.30 19.65
N ASP A 83 5.88 -0.21 19.46
CA ASP A 83 6.17 0.69 20.56
C ASP A 83 4.85 1.39 20.94
N GLU A 84 4.18 0.89 21.96
CA GLU A 84 3.03 1.57 22.58
C GLU A 84 3.53 2.91 23.13
N THR A 85 3.18 3.98 22.43
CA THR A 85 3.52 5.34 22.86
C THR A 85 2.35 5.94 23.60
N GLU A 86 2.61 6.40 24.83
CA GLU A 86 1.65 7.15 25.63
C GLU A 86 1.81 8.65 25.37
N THR A 87 0.71 9.38 25.31
CA THR A 87 0.72 10.85 25.19
C THR A 87 -0.43 11.45 25.99
N THR A 88 -0.19 12.57 26.66
CA THR A 88 -1.25 13.34 27.30
C THR A 88 -1.74 14.43 26.34
N VAL A 89 -3.05 14.49 26.12
CA VAL A 89 -3.71 15.41 25.18
C VAL A 89 -4.91 16.09 25.85
N GLU A 90 -5.31 17.25 25.33
CA GLU A 90 -6.53 17.93 25.79
C GLU A 90 -7.78 17.21 25.29
N LEU A 91 -8.85 17.16 26.10
CA LEU A 91 -10.11 16.51 25.72
C LEU A 91 -10.75 17.13 24.46
N SER A 92 -10.49 18.40 24.18
CA SER A 92 -10.96 19.11 22.98
C SER A 92 -10.28 18.66 21.69
N GLU A 93 -9.12 17.99 21.77
CA GLU A 93 -8.43 17.43 20.60
C GLU A 93 -8.96 16.04 20.22
N LEU A 94 -9.65 15.36 21.14
CA LEU A 94 -10.23 14.04 20.89
C LEU A 94 -11.37 14.13 19.87
N GLN A 95 -11.28 13.32 18.82
CA GLN A 95 -12.35 13.15 17.83
C GLN A 95 -12.99 11.78 18.01
N ALA A 96 -14.32 11.73 17.92
CA ALA A 96 -15.03 10.46 17.86
C ALA A 96 -14.67 9.71 16.57
N LEU A 97 -14.78 8.37 16.62
CA LEU A 97 -14.70 7.55 15.43
C LEU A 97 -15.91 7.81 14.52
N LEU A 98 -15.79 7.45 13.23
CA LEU A 98 -16.89 7.51 12.29
C LEU A 98 -17.93 6.43 12.62
N ASP A 99 -19.19 6.67 12.27
CA ASP A 99 -20.30 5.78 12.62
C ASP A 99 -20.06 4.33 12.17
N PHE A 100 -19.48 4.12 10.98
CA PHE A 100 -19.20 2.78 10.45
C PHE A 100 -18.05 2.06 11.17
N GLU A 101 -17.18 2.78 11.89
CA GLU A 101 -16.11 2.18 12.69
C GLU A 101 -16.66 1.62 14.01
N LEU A 102 -17.76 2.19 14.51
CA LEU A 102 -18.42 1.78 15.74
C LEU A 102 -19.34 0.57 15.52
N THR A 103 -19.86 0.39 14.31
CA THR A 103 -20.77 -0.72 14.00
C THR A 103 -20.02 -2.05 13.90
N THR A 104 -20.53 -3.07 14.60
CA THR A 104 -20.07 -4.46 14.44
C THR A 104 -20.53 -5.08 13.12
N GLU A 105 -21.50 -4.46 12.43
CA GLU A 105 -21.97 -4.86 11.11
C GLU A 105 -20.93 -4.53 10.03
N LYS A 106 -19.87 -5.35 10.01
CA LYS A 106 -18.80 -5.33 9.01
C LYS A 106 -19.20 -6.07 7.72
N HIS A 107 -20.49 -6.13 7.40
CA HIS A 107 -21.00 -6.98 6.32
C HIS A 107 -21.66 -6.12 5.24
N SER A 108 -20.81 -5.65 4.33
CA SER A 108 -21.24 -5.19 3.01
C SER A 108 -20.49 -6.05 1.99
N ASP A 109 -21.19 -6.64 1.04
CA ASP A 109 -20.56 -7.27 -0.13
C ASP A 109 -20.30 -6.24 -1.26
N ASP A 110 -20.73 -4.99 -1.07
CA ASP A 110 -20.51 -3.90 -2.02
C ASP A 110 -19.11 -3.29 -1.86
N VAL A 111 -18.28 -3.46 -2.90
CA VAL A 111 -16.90 -2.95 -3.01
C VAL A 111 -16.85 -1.43 -2.86
N ALA A 112 -17.82 -0.71 -3.45
CA ALA A 112 -17.84 0.75 -3.45
C ALA A 112 -18.02 1.31 -2.03
N VAL A 113 -18.81 0.64 -1.18
CA VAL A 113 -18.99 1.00 0.23
C VAL A 113 -17.67 0.91 0.99
N TRP A 114 -16.89 -0.15 0.79
CA TRP A 114 -15.58 -0.30 1.45
C TRP A 114 -14.58 0.72 0.97
N LYS A 115 -14.56 1.00 -0.34
CA LYS A 115 -13.75 2.07 -0.91
C LYS A 115 -14.12 3.43 -0.29
N GLU A 116 -15.40 3.79 -0.23
CA GLU A 116 -15.82 5.09 0.31
C GLU A 116 -15.46 5.24 1.80
N ARG A 117 -15.57 4.16 2.60
CA ARG A 117 -15.07 4.16 3.98
C ARG A 117 -13.57 4.41 4.04
N GLY A 118 -12.78 3.77 3.17
CA GLY A 118 -11.36 4.05 3.01
C GLY A 118 -11.07 5.49 2.58
N ASP A 119 -11.87 6.05 1.67
CA ASP A 119 -11.74 7.43 1.19
C ASP A 119 -12.02 8.43 2.33
N GLN A 120 -13.03 8.17 3.18
CA GLN A 120 -13.32 8.98 4.36
C GLN A 120 -12.16 9.00 5.35
N LEU A 121 -11.61 7.82 5.67
CA LEU A 121 -10.47 7.70 6.59
C LEU A 121 -9.19 8.36 6.03
N LEU A 122 -8.93 8.18 4.74
CA LEU A 122 -7.80 8.82 4.08
C LEU A 122 -7.94 10.36 4.08
N ARG A 123 -9.14 10.91 3.90
CA ARG A 123 -9.39 12.36 4.03
C ARG A 123 -9.15 12.88 5.44
N LEU A 124 -9.40 12.06 6.46
CA LEU A 124 -9.05 12.38 7.86
C LEU A 124 -7.56 12.23 8.15
N GLY A 125 -6.78 11.66 7.22
CA GLY A 125 -5.36 11.39 7.41
C GLY A 125 -5.06 10.14 8.22
N ASP A 126 -6.05 9.26 8.43
CA ASP A 126 -5.90 7.97 9.12
C ASP A 126 -5.53 6.87 8.10
N ALA A 127 -4.28 6.92 7.65
CA ALA A 127 -3.81 6.05 6.57
C ALA A 127 -3.79 4.56 6.96
N SER A 128 -3.54 4.24 8.24
CA SER A 128 -3.50 2.84 8.71
C SER A 128 -4.88 2.20 8.60
N ALA A 129 -5.91 2.85 9.16
CA ALA A 129 -7.27 2.35 9.06
C ALA A 129 -7.75 2.35 7.60
N ALA A 130 -7.48 3.39 6.82
CA ALA A 130 -7.86 3.46 5.41
C ALA A 130 -7.32 2.27 4.60
N CYS A 131 -6.08 1.85 4.82
CA CYS A 131 -5.50 0.66 4.18
C CYS A 131 -6.36 -0.58 4.39
N SER A 132 -6.81 -0.83 5.62
CA SER A 132 -7.63 -1.99 5.97
C SER A 132 -8.95 -2.04 5.19
N TYR A 133 -9.59 -0.88 4.99
CA TYR A 133 -10.84 -0.78 4.21
C TYR A 133 -10.60 -0.95 2.71
N TYR A 134 -9.52 -0.40 2.16
CA TYR A 134 -9.16 -0.63 0.75
C TYR A 134 -8.80 -2.09 0.47
N GLU A 135 -8.09 -2.75 1.38
CA GLU A 135 -7.78 -4.18 1.28
C GLU A 135 -9.04 -5.04 1.34
N ALA A 136 -9.98 -4.70 2.22
CA ALA A 136 -11.30 -5.32 2.24
C ALA A 136 -12.01 -5.15 0.89
N ALA A 137 -12.00 -3.94 0.30
CA ALA A 137 -12.56 -3.68 -1.02
C ALA A 137 -11.89 -4.52 -2.11
N LEU A 138 -10.55 -4.57 -2.15
CA LEU A 138 -9.81 -5.37 -3.14
C LEU A 138 -10.14 -6.86 -2.99
N ARG A 139 -10.18 -7.38 -1.76
CA ARG A 139 -10.55 -8.78 -1.50
C ARG A 139 -11.94 -9.14 -1.99
N LEU A 140 -12.90 -8.21 -1.88
CA LEU A 140 -14.26 -8.40 -2.40
C LEU A 140 -14.31 -8.35 -3.93
N SER A 141 -13.50 -7.48 -4.55
CA SER A 141 -13.41 -7.35 -6.01
C SER A 141 -12.61 -8.49 -6.68
N SER A 142 -11.69 -9.13 -5.96
CA SER A 142 -10.83 -10.20 -6.46
C SER A 142 -11.48 -11.57 -6.30
N ILE A 143 -12.41 -11.88 -7.20
CA ILE A 143 -13.06 -13.18 -7.29
C ILE A 143 -12.24 -14.07 -8.23
N LEU A 144 -11.78 -15.21 -7.71
CA LEU A 144 -11.05 -16.21 -8.49
C LEU A 144 -12.06 -17.21 -9.07
N GLN A 145 -12.13 -17.29 -10.40
CA GLN A 145 -13.01 -18.22 -11.10
C GLN A 145 -12.41 -18.62 -12.45
N VAL A 146 -12.81 -19.75 -13.00
CA VAL A 146 -12.44 -20.13 -14.38
C VAL A 146 -12.89 -19.04 -15.36
N GLY A 147 -12.00 -18.66 -16.27
CA GLY A 147 -12.17 -17.58 -17.23
C GLY A 147 -11.90 -16.17 -16.69
N SER A 148 -11.50 -16.00 -15.43
CA SER A 148 -11.04 -14.70 -14.94
C SER A 148 -9.58 -14.46 -15.29
N ALA A 149 -9.22 -13.23 -15.67
CA ALA A 149 -7.82 -12.81 -15.65
C ALA A 149 -7.34 -12.48 -14.24
N ILE A 150 -6.08 -12.82 -14.01
CA ILE A 150 -5.38 -12.58 -12.76
C ILE A 150 -4.08 -11.84 -13.03
N VAL A 151 -3.67 -11.02 -12.07
CA VAL A 151 -2.32 -10.48 -12.00
C VAL A 151 -1.50 -11.38 -11.07
N MET A 152 -0.42 -11.96 -11.58
CA MET A 152 0.44 -12.90 -10.85
C MET A 152 1.90 -12.46 -10.86
N LYS A 153 2.71 -13.09 -9.99
CA LYS A 153 4.16 -12.91 -9.99
C LYS A 153 4.84 -13.94 -10.90
N ALA A 154 5.45 -13.49 -11.99
CA ALA A 154 6.28 -14.34 -12.86
C ALA A 154 7.63 -13.68 -13.14
N GLY A 155 8.73 -14.37 -12.83
CA GLY A 155 10.09 -13.86 -13.08
C GLY A 155 10.41 -12.54 -12.36
N GLY A 156 9.76 -12.26 -11.23
CA GLY A 156 9.93 -11.01 -10.48
C GLY A 156 9.12 -9.82 -11.01
N HIS A 157 8.28 -10.03 -12.03
CA HIS A 157 7.40 -9.02 -12.61
C HIS A 157 5.92 -9.41 -12.42
N ALA A 158 5.04 -8.40 -12.49
CA ALA A 158 3.61 -8.62 -12.58
C ALA A 158 3.26 -9.01 -14.02
N LYS A 159 2.60 -10.16 -14.20
CA LYS A 159 2.08 -10.63 -15.48
C LYS A 159 0.59 -10.90 -15.36
N ILE A 160 -0.09 -10.86 -16.49
CA ILE A 160 -1.50 -11.23 -16.61
C ILE A 160 -1.57 -12.66 -17.15
N ALA A 161 -2.50 -13.42 -16.60
CA ALA A 161 -2.81 -14.76 -17.04
C ALA A 161 -4.32 -14.99 -16.93
N ASP A 162 -4.87 -15.84 -17.78
CA ASP A 162 -6.24 -16.31 -17.70
C ASP A 162 -6.31 -17.61 -16.92
N VAL A 163 -7.34 -17.77 -16.11
CA VAL A 163 -7.55 -18.99 -15.30
C VAL A 163 -8.31 -20.02 -16.12
N ASP A 164 -7.68 -21.15 -16.42
CA ASP A 164 -8.27 -22.22 -17.24
C ASP A 164 -8.98 -23.26 -16.39
N CYS A 165 -8.34 -23.68 -15.30
CA CYS A 165 -8.87 -24.69 -14.39
C CYS A 165 -8.58 -24.35 -12.93
N LEU A 166 -9.54 -24.69 -12.08
CA LEU A 166 -9.39 -24.66 -10.63
C LEU A 166 -9.55 -26.08 -10.12
N ASP A 167 -8.46 -26.67 -9.64
CA ASP A 167 -8.53 -27.92 -8.91
C ASP A 167 -9.22 -27.63 -7.57
N ASP A 168 -10.36 -28.28 -7.34
CA ASP A 168 -11.17 -28.19 -6.11
C ASP A 168 -10.82 -29.33 -5.13
N ASP A 169 -9.95 -30.26 -5.52
CA ASP A 169 -9.50 -31.37 -4.68
C ASP A 169 -8.41 -30.89 -3.71
N ASP A 170 -8.65 -31.06 -2.40
CA ASP A 170 -7.80 -30.57 -1.30
C ASP A 170 -6.35 -31.08 -1.33
N ASP A 171 -6.05 -32.10 -2.13
CA ASP A 171 -4.75 -32.79 -2.18
C ASP A 171 -3.81 -32.28 -3.29
N GLU A 172 -4.31 -31.59 -4.32
CA GLU A 172 -3.51 -30.98 -5.39
C GLU A 172 -3.96 -29.53 -5.65
N GLU A 173 -3.69 -28.61 -4.71
CA GLU A 173 -3.94 -27.18 -4.90
C GLU A 173 -3.03 -26.61 -6.02
N GLY A 174 -3.51 -26.66 -7.26
CA GLY A 174 -2.95 -25.87 -8.35
C GLY A 174 -4.02 -25.18 -9.16
N ILE A 175 -3.64 -24.02 -9.68
CA ILE A 175 -4.45 -23.20 -10.56
C ILE A 175 -3.77 -23.27 -11.92
N GLU A 176 -4.45 -23.86 -12.90
CA GLU A 176 -3.96 -23.90 -14.26
C GLU A 176 -4.30 -22.58 -14.95
N ILE A 177 -3.28 -21.98 -15.56
CA ILE A 177 -3.39 -20.67 -16.17
C ILE A 177 -2.74 -20.65 -17.56
N SER A 178 -3.26 -19.79 -18.42
CA SER A 178 -2.72 -19.46 -19.73
C SER A 178 -2.13 -18.05 -19.71
N LEU A 179 -0.86 -17.93 -20.09
CA LEU A 179 -0.23 -16.63 -20.31
C LEU A 179 -0.53 -16.10 -21.72
N ALA A 180 -0.44 -14.78 -21.89
CA ALA A 180 -0.63 -14.13 -23.19
C ALA A 180 0.36 -14.59 -24.29
N ASP A 181 1.49 -15.22 -23.93
CA ASP A 181 2.44 -15.82 -24.87
C ASP A 181 2.09 -17.27 -25.26
N GLY A 182 0.93 -17.78 -24.79
CA GLY A 182 0.43 -19.13 -25.05
C GLY A 182 1.08 -20.22 -24.19
N GLN A 183 1.77 -19.85 -23.11
CA GLN A 183 2.32 -20.82 -22.16
C GLN A 183 1.31 -21.17 -21.07
N ASP A 184 1.12 -22.47 -20.86
CA ASP A 184 0.31 -23.00 -19.77
C ASP A 184 1.18 -23.27 -18.55
N LEU A 185 0.74 -22.79 -17.38
CA LEU A 185 1.45 -22.98 -16.11
C LEU A 185 0.49 -23.43 -15.02
N LYS A 186 0.98 -24.29 -14.11
CA LYS A 186 0.30 -24.60 -12.84
C LYS A 186 0.93 -23.75 -11.74
N ILE A 187 0.14 -22.89 -11.09
CA ILE A 187 0.60 -21.97 -10.04
C ILE A 187 -0.13 -22.19 -8.72
N SER A 188 0.43 -21.67 -7.64
CA SER A 188 -0.24 -21.64 -6.32
C SER A 188 -1.05 -20.36 -6.15
N GLU A 189 -2.06 -20.38 -5.27
CA GLU A 189 -2.82 -19.18 -4.93
C GLU A 189 -1.93 -18.05 -4.34
N ALA A 190 -0.82 -18.42 -3.68
CA ALA A 190 0.13 -17.46 -3.13
C ALA A 190 0.85 -16.62 -4.20
N ASP A 191 0.91 -17.12 -5.45
CA ASP A 191 1.53 -16.42 -6.59
C ASP A 191 0.60 -15.39 -7.23
N ILE A 192 -0.70 -15.42 -6.89
CA ILE A 192 -1.71 -14.50 -7.37
C ILE A 192 -1.68 -13.22 -6.54
N TYR A 193 -1.53 -12.07 -7.20
CA TYR A 193 -1.65 -10.77 -6.56
C TYR A 193 -3.11 -10.29 -6.48
N LEU A 194 -3.83 -10.36 -7.58
CA LEU A 194 -5.17 -9.79 -7.71
C LEU A 194 -5.93 -10.50 -8.84
N CYS A 195 -7.25 -10.66 -8.71
CA CYS A 195 -8.11 -11.03 -9.84
C CYS A 195 -8.73 -9.76 -10.42
N ILE A 196 -8.71 -9.61 -11.74
CA ILE A 196 -9.18 -8.40 -12.43
C ILE A 196 -10.72 -8.38 -12.46
N LEU A 197 -11.30 -7.23 -12.13
CA LEU A 197 -12.75 -7.02 -12.15
C LEU A 197 -13.20 -6.51 -13.53
N TYR A 198 -13.90 -7.35 -14.28
CA TYR A 198 -14.32 -7.07 -15.66
C TYR A 198 -15.63 -6.28 -15.81
N ASN A 199 -16.52 -6.38 -14.81
CA ASN A 199 -17.83 -5.74 -14.84
C ASN A 199 -17.85 -4.53 -13.92
N ASP A 200 -16.91 -3.62 -14.11
CA ASP A 200 -16.89 -2.37 -13.37
C ASP A 200 -17.84 -1.39 -14.06
N ASP A 201 -19.10 -1.36 -13.60
CA ASP A 201 -20.04 -0.29 -13.98
C ASP A 201 -19.48 1.11 -13.60
N GLU A 202 -18.45 1.15 -12.73
CA GLU A 202 -17.67 2.32 -12.38
C GLU A 202 -16.25 2.24 -12.98
N GLU A 203 -15.97 3.04 -14.01
CA GLU A 203 -14.66 3.15 -14.69
C GLU A 203 -13.45 3.06 -13.71
N HIS A 204 -12.79 1.90 -13.69
CA HIS A 204 -11.50 1.65 -13.02
C HIS A 204 -11.52 1.68 -11.48
N LEU A 205 -12.48 1.03 -10.83
CA LEU A 205 -12.61 1.00 -9.36
C LEU A 205 -11.37 0.38 -8.69
N GLN A 206 -10.87 -0.75 -9.20
CA GLN A 206 -9.70 -1.45 -8.64
C GLN A 206 -8.44 -0.58 -8.70
N GLU A 207 -8.19 0.08 -9.83
CA GLU A 207 -7.06 0.99 -10.00
C GLU A 207 -7.15 2.16 -9.03
N ARG A 208 -8.34 2.76 -8.85
CA ARG A 208 -8.56 3.84 -7.88
C ARG A 208 -8.29 3.39 -6.45
N ILE A 209 -8.75 2.20 -6.07
CA ILE A 209 -8.46 1.61 -4.74
C ILE A 209 -6.96 1.41 -4.55
N LEU A 210 -6.26 0.83 -5.53
CA LEU A 210 -4.81 0.60 -5.48
C LEU A 210 -4.01 1.90 -5.40
N LEU A 211 -4.43 2.96 -6.10
CA LEU A 211 -3.80 4.27 -6.03
C LEU A 211 -4.01 4.93 -4.66
N ASN A 212 -5.19 4.78 -4.06
CA ASN A 212 -5.42 5.25 -2.70
C ASN A 212 -4.64 4.45 -1.66
N LEU A 213 -4.54 3.13 -1.82
CA LEU A 213 -3.69 2.30 -0.99
C LEU A 213 -2.22 2.72 -1.10
N THR A 214 -1.74 3.02 -2.30
CA THR A 214 -0.40 3.58 -2.52
C THR A 214 -0.18 4.87 -1.72
N ARG A 215 -1.15 5.80 -1.74
CA ARG A 215 -1.07 7.06 -0.97
C ARG A 215 -1.00 6.78 0.53
N CYS A 216 -1.81 5.84 1.03
CA CYS A 216 -1.78 5.43 2.42
C CYS A 216 -0.40 4.88 2.81
N MET A 217 0.17 3.99 1.99
CA MET A 217 1.51 3.42 2.24
C MET A 217 2.61 4.47 2.21
N LEU A 218 2.53 5.47 1.31
CA LEU A 218 3.48 6.59 1.30
C LEU A 218 3.38 7.43 2.58
N GLN A 219 2.17 7.69 3.06
CA GLN A 219 1.93 8.41 4.31
C GLN A 219 2.43 7.62 5.53
N LEU A 220 2.15 6.31 5.58
CA LEU A 220 2.66 5.41 6.63
C LEU A 220 4.20 5.34 6.62
N ALA A 221 4.83 5.31 5.45
CA ALA A 221 6.28 5.39 5.33
C ALA A 221 6.87 6.72 5.83
N GLU A 222 6.08 7.80 5.80
CA GLU A 222 6.46 9.11 6.33
C GLU A 222 6.31 9.20 7.85
N LEU A 223 5.32 8.52 8.41
CA LEU A 223 5.13 8.33 9.86
C LEU A 223 6.21 7.40 10.44
N ALA A 224 6.56 6.34 9.72
CA ALA A 224 7.52 5.33 10.12
C ALA A 224 9.00 5.75 9.91
N LYS A 225 9.34 7.05 9.89
CA LYS A 225 10.69 7.56 9.55
C LYS A 225 11.84 6.87 10.28
N HIS A 226 11.61 6.47 11.52
CA HIS A 226 12.60 5.87 12.43
C HIS A 226 12.36 4.37 12.67
N MET A 227 11.36 3.77 12.03
CA MET A 227 10.97 2.38 12.24
C MET A 227 11.58 1.46 11.17
N THR A 228 11.78 0.19 11.53
CA THR A 228 12.30 -0.81 10.60
C THR A 228 11.27 -1.17 9.52
N SER A 229 9.99 -0.94 9.79
CA SER A 229 8.85 -1.09 8.89
C SER A 229 8.85 -0.18 7.65
N ARG A 230 9.55 0.96 7.67
CA ARG A 230 9.48 1.97 6.60
C ARG A 230 9.72 1.44 5.19
N PRO A 231 10.74 0.61 4.92
CA PRO A 231 10.95 0.05 3.58
C PRO A 231 9.84 -0.91 3.15
N LEU A 232 9.13 -1.54 4.09
CA LEU A 232 8.00 -2.43 3.79
C LEU A 232 6.82 -1.65 3.23
N TYR A 233 6.51 -0.48 3.81
CA TYR A 233 5.49 0.42 3.26
C TYR A 233 5.85 0.90 1.85
N PHE A 234 7.10 1.33 1.61
CA PHE A 234 7.50 1.72 0.25
C PHE A 234 7.46 0.56 -0.75
N LYS A 235 7.85 -0.66 -0.36
CA LYS A 235 7.73 -1.85 -1.22
C LYS A 235 6.27 -2.13 -1.57
N SER A 236 5.37 -2.01 -0.60
CA SER A 236 3.93 -2.21 -0.78
C SER A 236 3.32 -1.11 -1.67
N ALA A 237 3.76 0.14 -1.51
CA ALA A 237 3.38 1.26 -2.40
C ALA A 237 3.82 1.01 -3.85
N VAL A 238 5.04 0.49 -4.06
CA VAL A 238 5.52 0.11 -5.40
C VAL A 238 4.67 -1.02 -5.98
N LEU A 239 4.33 -2.04 -5.18
CA LEU A 239 3.48 -3.15 -5.61
C LEU A 239 2.10 -2.63 -6.02
N ALA A 240 1.41 -1.89 -5.14
CA ALA A 240 0.10 -1.29 -5.39
C ALA A 240 0.06 -0.49 -6.71
N SER A 241 1.03 0.41 -6.91
CA SER A 241 1.11 1.21 -8.13
C SER A 241 1.41 0.37 -9.37
N THR A 242 2.18 -0.71 -9.22
CA THR A 242 2.49 -1.61 -10.33
C THR A 242 1.26 -2.41 -10.72
N LEU A 243 0.50 -2.93 -9.76
CA LEU A 243 -0.77 -3.60 -10.03
C LEU A 243 -1.75 -2.67 -10.74
N ALA A 244 -1.88 -1.41 -10.27
CA ALA A 244 -2.73 -0.42 -10.93
C ALA A 244 -2.33 -0.17 -12.38
N LEU A 245 -1.03 -0.07 -12.68
CA LEU A 245 -0.53 0.07 -14.05
C LEU A 245 -0.76 -1.18 -14.89
N THR A 246 -0.61 -2.37 -14.31
CA THR A 246 -0.84 -3.64 -15.02
C THR A 246 -2.31 -3.77 -15.41
N ILE A 247 -3.24 -3.49 -14.51
CA ILE A 247 -4.69 -3.51 -14.79
C ILE A 247 -5.06 -2.43 -15.81
N ALA A 248 -4.54 -1.21 -15.66
CA ALA A 248 -4.83 -0.15 -16.63
C ALA A 248 -4.32 -0.47 -18.04
N ASN A 249 -3.18 -1.15 -18.18
CA ASN A 249 -2.70 -1.62 -19.49
C ASN A 249 -3.59 -2.75 -20.04
N HIS A 250 -4.03 -3.67 -19.18
CA HIS A 250 -4.96 -4.75 -19.55
C HIS A 250 -6.25 -4.21 -20.17
N HIS A 251 -6.91 -3.28 -19.47
CA HIS A 251 -8.14 -2.66 -19.95
C HIS A 251 -7.92 -1.90 -21.26
N LYS A 252 -6.75 -1.27 -21.45
CA LYS A 252 -6.41 -0.64 -22.73
C LYS A 252 -6.28 -1.64 -23.87
N GLU A 253 -5.62 -2.77 -23.65
CA GLU A 253 -5.47 -3.81 -24.69
C GLU A 253 -6.84 -4.37 -25.12
N GLU A 254 -7.81 -4.44 -24.21
CA GLU A 254 -9.19 -4.84 -24.53
C GLU A 254 -10.01 -3.75 -25.25
N GLU A 255 -9.73 -2.46 -24.99
CA GLU A 255 -10.39 -1.33 -25.65
C GLU A 255 -9.77 -0.94 -27.00
N GLU A 256 -8.49 -1.26 -27.22
CA GLU A 256 -7.69 -0.84 -28.38
C GLU A 256 -8.20 -1.39 -29.72
N ASP A 257 -9.07 -2.40 -29.71
CA ASP A 257 -9.84 -2.81 -30.89
C ASP A 257 -10.66 -1.65 -31.51
N ASN A 258 -10.87 -0.55 -30.77
CA ASN A 258 -11.69 0.59 -31.21
C ASN A 258 -10.98 1.95 -31.30
N ASN A 259 -9.78 2.16 -30.73
CA ASN A 259 -9.12 3.48 -30.80
C ASN A 259 -7.60 3.46 -30.53
N ASN A 260 -6.83 3.99 -31.49
CA ASN A 260 -5.36 3.95 -31.51
C ASN A 260 -4.68 5.04 -30.64
N ASN A 261 -5.24 5.35 -29.47
CA ASN A 261 -4.84 6.52 -28.69
C ASN A 261 -3.76 6.16 -27.65
N ASN A 262 -2.49 6.26 -28.05
CA ASN A 262 -1.31 5.98 -27.21
C ASN A 262 -1.09 6.92 -26.00
N ASN A 263 -2.11 7.67 -25.57
CA ASN A 263 -1.98 8.61 -24.46
C ASN A 263 -2.11 7.90 -23.10
N LEU A 264 -1.34 8.37 -22.11
CA LEU A 264 -1.53 7.93 -20.72
C LEU A 264 -2.81 8.53 -20.16
N THR A 265 -3.66 7.68 -19.59
CA THR A 265 -4.81 8.06 -18.76
C THR A 265 -4.34 8.81 -17.51
N SER A 266 -5.26 9.56 -16.88
CA SER A 266 -4.97 10.26 -15.62
C SER A 266 -4.57 9.30 -14.49
N LEU A 267 -5.10 8.07 -14.50
CA LEU A 267 -4.78 7.02 -13.53
C LEU A 267 -3.36 6.50 -13.72
N GLU A 268 -2.92 6.20 -14.95
CA GLU A 268 -1.54 5.77 -15.21
C GLU A 268 -0.53 6.87 -14.87
N GLN A 269 -0.85 8.13 -15.20
CA GLN A 269 0.00 9.27 -14.82
C GLN A 269 0.18 9.35 -13.31
N THR A 270 -0.92 9.19 -12.56
CA THR A 270 -0.91 9.15 -11.10
C THR A 270 -0.09 7.96 -10.59
N ALA A 271 -0.28 6.78 -11.16
CA ALA A 271 0.43 5.56 -10.76
C ALA A 271 1.94 5.68 -10.97
N LEU A 272 2.39 6.20 -12.11
CA LEU A 272 3.81 6.45 -12.39
C LEU A 272 4.41 7.45 -11.39
N LEU A 273 3.69 8.52 -11.07
CA LEU A 273 4.16 9.51 -10.10
C LEU A 273 4.31 8.90 -8.70
N LEU A 274 3.29 8.19 -8.21
CA LEU A 274 3.32 7.59 -6.87
C LEU A 274 4.36 6.46 -6.78
N ARG A 275 4.47 5.63 -7.82
CA ARG A 275 5.51 4.58 -7.89
C ARG A 275 6.90 5.20 -7.87
N SER A 276 7.12 6.29 -8.60
CA SER A 276 8.39 7.03 -8.57
C SER A 276 8.73 7.55 -7.18
N GLN A 277 7.74 8.08 -6.45
CA GLN A 277 7.93 8.53 -5.06
C GLN A 277 8.33 7.36 -4.16
N ALA A 278 7.65 6.22 -4.26
CA ALA A 278 7.96 5.03 -3.47
C ALA A 278 9.35 4.46 -3.80
N GLN A 279 9.71 4.36 -5.08
CA GLN A 279 11.05 3.94 -5.52
C GLN A 279 12.14 4.89 -5.02
N GLY A 280 11.88 6.21 -5.02
CA GLY A 280 12.77 7.21 -4.44
C GLY A 280 12.96 6.99 -2.93
N GLY A 281 11.88 6.68 -2.21
CA GLY A 281 11.92 6.30 -0.79
C GLY A 281 12.77 5.07 -0.49
N LEU A 282 12.87 4.13 -1.44
CA LEU A 282 13.74 2.95 -1.38
C LEU A 282 15.17 3.20 -1.88
N ALA A 283 15.53 4.45 -2.19
CA ALA A 283 16.79 4.81 -2.85
C ALA A 283 17.04 4.08 -4.20
N LYS A 284 15.97 3.60 -4.85
CA LYS A 284 15.99 2.97 -6.17
C LYS A 284 15.89 4.02 -7.28
N PHE A 285 16.85 4.95 -7.29
CA PHE A 285 16.78 6.16 -8.11
C PHE A 285 16.65 5.89 -9.61
N GLN A 286 17.29 4.84 -10.14
CA GLN A 286 17.19 4.49 -11.57
C GLN A 286 15.74 4.21 -11.98
N HIS A 287 15.01 3.43 -11.19
CA HIS A 287 13.59 3.12 -11.44
C HIS A 287 12.70 4.35 -11.24
N ALA A 288 12.92 5.11 -10.16
CA ALA A 288 12.16 6.33 -9.88
C ALA A 288 12.29 7.37 -11.02
N ILE A 289 13.51 7.52 -11.54
CA ILE A 289 13.84 8.37 -12.70
C ILE A 289 13.15 7.83 -13.95
N ALA A 290 13.21 6.53 -14.23
CA ALA A 290 12.55 5.94 -15.40
C ALA A 290 11.03 6.24 -15.42
N ASP A 291 10.33 6.06 -14.30
CA ASP A 291 8.91 6.35 -14.18
C ASP A 291 8.60 7.84 -14.42
N THR A 292 9.38 8.73 -13.82
CA THR A 292 9.18 10.18 -14.00
C THR A 292 9.48 10.63 -15.43
N LYS A 293 10.50 10.03 -16.08
CA LYS A 293 10.83 10.28 -17.49
C LYS A 293 9.69 9.85 -18.40
N ARG A 294 9.15 8.65 -18.18
CA ARG A 294 7.99 8.15 -18.93
C ARG A 294 6.83 9.12 -18.78
N LEU A 295 6.49 9.54 -17.55
CA LEU A 295 5.43 10.52 -17.32
C LEU A 295 5.67 11.85 -18.07
N LEU A 296 6.87 12.41 -18.00
CA LEU A 296 7.22 13.67 -18.69
C LEU A 296 7.31 13.54 -20.22
N GLN A 297 7.47 12.32 -20.75
CA GLN A 297 7.40 12.08 -22.20
C GLN A 297 5.99 12.28 -22.74
N TYR A 298 4.97 11.87 -21.98
CA TYR A 298 3.56 12.01 -22.36
C TYR A 298 2.95 13.35 -21.92
N ASP A 299 3.30 13.85 -20.73
CA ASP A 299 2.95 15.20 -20.28
C ASP A 299 4.20 16.00 -19.88
N PRO A 300 4.83 16.70 -20.87
CA PRO A 300 5.98 17.55 -20.61
C PRO A 300 5.70 18.73 -19.68
N ASN A 301 4.43 19.04 -19.35
CA ASN A 301 4.04 20.15 -18.48
C ASN A 301 3.59 19.69 -17.09
N HIS A 302 3.67 18.40 -16.79
CA HIS A 302 3.28 17.84 -15.50
C HIS A 302 4.10 18.43 -14.33
N LYS A 303 3.51 19.37 -13.58
CA LYS A 303 4.20 20.15 -12.53
C LYS A 303 4.83 19.26 -11.45
N GLN A 304 4.08 18.28 -10.94
CA GLN A 304 4.56 17.41 -9.86
C GLN A 304 5.70 16.49 -10.32
N ALA A 305 5.61 15.91 -11.53
CA ALA A 305 6.66 15.11 -12.13
C ALA A 305 7.96 15.90 -12.31
N LYS A 306 7.90 17.16 -12.77
CA LYS A 306 9.10 18.04 -12.85
C LYS A 306 9.75 18.26 -11.49
N LYS A 307 8.95 18.54 -10.46
CA LYS A 307 9.44 18.70 -9.08
C LYS A 307 10.09 17.41 -8.57
N GLN A 308 9.44 16.26 -8.80
CA GLN A 308 9.94 14.96 -8.41
C GLN A 308 11.26 14.62 -9.13
N TRP A 309 11.34 14.89 -10.44
CA TRP A 309 12.56 14.72 -11.24
C TRP A 309 13.76 15.47 -10.65
N GLN A 310 13.57 16.76 -10.36
CA GLN A 310 14.63 17.60 -9.78
C GLN A 310 15.07 17.09 -8.40
N SER A 311 14.11 16.70 -7.56
CA SER A 311 14.40 16.11 -6.24
C SER A 311 15.23 14.83 -6.36
N LEU A 312 14.82 13.90 -7.23
CA LEU A 312 15.52 12.63 -7.45
C LEU A 312 16.94 12.82 -7.99
N GLN A 313 17.16 13.77 -8.90
CA GLN A 313 18.50 14.12 -9.40
C GLN A 313 19.40 14.61 -8.26
N GLY A 314 18.88 15.50 -7.41
CA GLY A 314 19.61 16.00 -6.24
C GLY A 314 19.95 14.90 -5.24
N GLN A 315 19.01 14.00 -4.95
CA GLN A 315 19.24 12.86 -4.04
C GLN A 315 20.26 11.87 -4.61
N GLN A 316 20.17 11.53 -5.90
CA GLN A 316 21.13 10.65 -6.56
C GLN A 316 22.55 11.23 -6.57
N GLN A 317 22.70 12.53 -6.82
CA GLN A 317 24.02 13.19 -6.78
C GLN A 317 24.61 13.18 -5.36
N LYS A 318 23.79 13.47 -4.34
CA LYS A 318 24.22 13.39 -2.93
C LYS A 318 24.65 11.97 -2.55
N GLN A 319 23.90 10.95 -2.95
CA GLN A 319 24.27 9.55 -2.71
C GLN A 319 25.63 9.22 -3.33
N LYS A 320 25.86 9.55 -4.60
CA LYS A 320 27.15 9.34 -5.27
C LYS A 320 28.31 10.04 -4.56
N GLN A 321 28.08 11.23 -4.01
CA GLN A 321 29.10 11.95 -3.23
C GLN A 321 29.41 11.25 -1.90
N VAL A 322 28.40 10.72 -1.21
CA VAL A 322 28.57 9.94 0.03
C VAL A 322 29.31 8.64 -0.26
N GLU A 323 28.92 7.90 -1.29
CA GLU A 323 29.59 6.67 -1.72
C GLU A 323 31.05 6.92 -2.09
N LYS A 324 31.32 7.99 -2.84
CA LYS A 324 32.70 8.39 -3.17
C LYS A 324 33.54 8.69 -1.92
N LYS A 325 32.96 9.36 -0.92
CA LYS A 325 33.64 9.61 0.37
C LYS A 325 33.90 8.30 1.12
N LEU A 326 32.91 7.42 1.18
CA LEU A 326 33.00 6.12 1.84
C LEU A 326 34.10 5.26 1.20
N VAL A 327 34.12 5.16 -0.13
CA VAL A 327 35.17 4.42 -0.86
C VAL A 327 36.55 4.99 -0.54
N LYS A 328 36.70 6.32 -0.53
CA LYS A 328 37.98 6.96 -0.17
C LYS A 328 38.40 6.62 1.26
N SER A 329 37.50 6.71 2.23
CA SER A 329 37.78 6.37 3.63
C SER A 329 38.13 4.89 3.79
N MET A 330 37.43 4.00 3.09
CA MET A 330 37.72 2.56 3.09
C MET A 330 39.11 2.28 2.51
N CYS A 331 39.50 2.90 1.40
CA CYS A 331 40.84 2.78 0.85
C CYS A 331 41.92 3.27 1.82
N GLN A 332 41.68 4.37 2.54
CA GLN A 332 42.60 4.88 3.57
C GLN A 332 42.76 3.89 4.72
N TRP A 333 41.66 3.29 5.21
CA TRP A 333 41.74 2.27 6.27
C TRP A 333 42.47 1.02 5.83
N VAL A 334 42.21 0.53 4.63
CA VAL A 334 42.94 -0.62 4.06
C VAL A 334 44.42 -0.30 3.99
N GLN A 335 44.79 0.90 3.51
CA GLN A 335 46.18 1.30 3.42
C GLN A 335 46.87 1.42 4.79
N THR A 336 46.23 2.05 5.78
CA THR A 336 46.76 2.10 7.16
C THR A 336 46.93 0.70 7.74
N ALA A 337 45.95 -0.20 7.55
CA ALA A 337 46.05 -1.57 8.04
C ALA A 337 47.16 -2.39 7.36
N THR A 338 47.45 -2.13 6.08
CA THR A 338 48.54 -2.81 5.36
C THR A 338 49.92 -2.24 5.70
N ASP A 339 50.01 -0.94 5.98
CA ASP A 339 51.28 -0.29 6.32
C ASP A 339 51.74 -0.61 7.76
N ASP A 340 50.79 -0.92 8.66
CA ASP A 340 51.04 -1.20 10.08
C ASP A 340 51.48 -2.65 10.39
N ASP A 341 51.59 -3.55 9.40
CA ASP A 341 52.08 -4.93 9.59
C ASP A 341 53.43 -5.22 8.90
N PRO A 342 54.54 -4.60 9.35
CA PRO A 342 55.87 -4.86 8.80
C PRO A 342 56.43 -6.25 9.17
N LYS A 343 55.72 -7.07 9.95
CA LYS A 343 56.22 -8.36 10.47
C LYS A 343 55.88 -9.58 9.59
N LEU A 344 55.09 -9.42 8.54
CA LEU A 344 54.79 -10.48 7.57
C LEU A 344 55.74 -10.51 6.34
N LEU A 345 56.74 -9.62 6.31
CA LEU A 345 57.77 -9.57 5.27
C LEU A 345 59.14 -10.11 5.73
N GLY A 346 59.18 -10.79 6.88
CA GLY A 346 60.37 -11.47 7.43
C GLY A 346 60.44 -12.94 7.06
#